data_AF-A0A1R0Z2H3-F1
#
_entry.id   AF-A0A1R0Z2H3-F1
#
_cell.length_a   1.000
_cell.length_b   1.000
_cell.length_c   1.000
_cell.angle_alpha   90.00
_cell.angle_beta   90.00
_cell.angle_gamma   90.00
#
_symmetry.space_group_name_H-M   'P 1'
#
loop_
_entity.id
_entity.type
_entity.pdbx_description
1 polymer ?
#
loop_
_entity_poly.entity_id
_entity_poly.type
_entity_poly.pdbx_seq_one_letter_code
_entity_poly.pdbx_strand_id
1 'polypeptide(L)'
;MQSLLRYAIILIGSLLIAAATNFFLVPYKILDGGIIGIALIINYLSDAKIGIAVLLCSFPIFLLAWLKERDIFFNSVLGLLTSSFLIELLGPFQYHFLYYFEFGSISSAIIGGFLMGTGLGLMLRFKASTGGTDLLAQYIKRYLPLNLGLIIFLTDFIIIGAGGLLISKETFFHSILTIIAGGVATGLCTLETEEKWKKI
;
A
#
# COMPACT_ATOMS: atom_id res chain seq x y z
N MET A 1 7.90 9.22 -24.67
CA MET A 1 8.53 9.77 -23.45
C MET A 1 7.65 9.61 -22.20
N GLN A 2 6.35 9.93 -22.25
CA GLN A 2 5.43 9.79 -21.10
C GLN A 2 5.25 8.34 -20.58
N SER A 3 5.32 7.33 -21.45
CA SER A 3 5.19 5.92 -21.04
C SER A 3 6.41 5.42 -20.26
N LEU A 4 7.61 5.83 -20.66
CA LEU A 4 8.87 5.41 -20.04
C LEU A 4 9.02 5.96 -18.61
N LEU A 5 8.64 7.23 -18.43
CA LEU A 5 8.56 7.86 -17.12
C LEU A 5 7.56 7.14 -16.20
N ARG A 6 6.41 6.72 -16.75
CA ARG A 6 5.39 5.97 -16.01
C ARG A 6 5.92 4.63 -15.48
N TYR A 7 6.59 3.85 -16.33
CA TYR A 7 7.20 2.58 -15.91
C TYR A 7 8.27 2.79 -14.84
N ALA A 8 9.12 3.81 -14.98
CA ALA A 8 10.11 4.15 -13.97
C ALA A 8 9.46 4.49 -12.62
N ILE A 9 8.35 5.23 -12.63
CA ILE A 9 7.63 5.61 -11.40
C ILE A 9 6.91 4.42 -10.78
N ILE A 10 6.31 3.53 -11.57
CA ILE A 10 5.74 2.28 -11.07
C ILE A 10 6.84 1.44 -10.40
N LEU A 11 8.01 1.33 -11.01
CA LEU A 11 9.14 0.58 -10.45
C LEU A 11 9.64 1.20 -9.14
N ILE A 12 9.86 2.52 -9.11
CA ILE A 12 10.32 3.24 -7.91
C ILE A 12 9.27 3.14 -6.79
N GLY A 13 8.00 3.37 -7.09
CA GLY A 13 6.91 3.24 -6.12
C GLY A 13 6.79 1.82 -5.56
N SER A 14 6.87 0.82 -6.43
CA SER A 14 6.86 -0.60 -6.04
C SER A 14 8.05 -0.97 -5.17
N LEU A 15 9.24 -0.42 -5.44
CA LEU A 15 10.43 -0.64 -4.63
C LEU A 15 10.31 0.00 -3.25
N LEU A 16 9.76 1.22 -3.17
CA LEU A 16 9.50 1.90 -1.89
C LEU A 16 8.51 1.10 -1.04
N ILE A 17 7.44 0.59 -1.65
CA ILE A 17 6.45 -0.27 -0.99
C ILE A 17 7.08 -1.57 -0.51
N ALA A 18 7.87 -2.24 -1.34
CA ALA A 18 8.54 -3.48 -0.97
C ALA A 18 9.55 -3.27 0.17
N ALA A 19 10.31 -2.18 0.15
CA ALA A 19 11.24 -1.83 1.21
C ALA A 19 10.51 -1.48 2.51
N ALA A 20 9.44 -0.68 2.44
CA ALA A 20 8.59 -0.36 3.58
C ALA A 20 8.09 -1.64 4.25
N THR A 21 7.44 -2.52 3.48
CA THR A 21 6.86 -3.78 3.96
C THR A 21 7.90 -4.66 4.64
N ASN A 22 8.98 -5.01 3.93
CA ASN A 22 9.91 -6.03 4.43
C ASN A 22 10.89 -5.51 5.48
N PHE A 23 11.32 -4.25 5.41
CA PHE A 23 12.38 -3.75 6.29
C PHE A 23 11.84 -3.02 7.51
N PHE A 24 10.62 -2.50 7.45
CA PHE A 24 10.06 -1.69 8.53
C PHE A 24 8.79 -2.29 9.13
N LEU A 25 7.90 -2.89 8.33
CA LEU A 25 6.62 -3.40 8.85
C LEU A 25 6.72 -4.84 9.37
N VAL A 26 7.15 -5.77 8.52
CA VAL A 26 7.22 -7.21 8.81
C VAL A 26 8.04 -7.54 10.07
N PRO A 27 9.24 -6.94 10.28
CA PRO A 27 10.06 -7.24 11.47
C PRO A 27 9.39 -6.98 12.81
N TYR A 28 8.51 -5.99 12.86
CA TYR A 28 7.81 -5.57 14.07
C TYR A 28 6.34 -6.00 14.08
N LYS A 29 5.95 -6.90 13.17
CA LYS A 29 4.56 -7.34 12.95
C LYS A 29 3.58 -6.18 12.87
N ILE A 30 3.97 -5.12 12.16
CA ILE A 30 3.14 -3.95 11.92
C ILE A 30 2.28 -4.24 10.70
N LEU A 31 1.03 -3.80 10.74
CA LEU A 31 0.10 -3.88 9.63
C LEU A 31 0.08 -2.57 8.86
N ASP A 32 -0.05 -2.72 7.55
CA ASP A 32 -0.46 -1.63 6.67
C ASP A 32 -1.99 -1.65 6.50
N GLY A 33 -2.49 -0.66 5.79
CA GLY A 33 -3.86 -0.61 5.28
C GLY A 33 -4.06 -1.47 4.04
N GLY A 34 -5.29 -1.46 3.55
CA GLY A 34 -5.63 -2.03 2.26
C GLY A 34 -5.38 -3.53 2.09
N ILE A 35 -5.20 -3.95 0.85
CA ILE A 35 -4.90 -5.36 0.54
C ILE A 35 -3.53 -5.79 1.05
N ILE A 36 -2.56 -4.88 1.13
CA ILE A 36 -1.26 -5.18 1.73
C ILE A 36 -1.44 -5.52 3.22
N GLY A 37 -2.26 -4.76 3.93
CA GLY A 37 -2.67 -5.06 5.31
C GLY A 37 -3.31 -6.43 5.46
N ILE A 38 -4.26 -6.77 4.59
CA ILE A 38 -4.90 -8.10 4.59
C ILE A 38 -3.87 -9.20 4.33
N ALA A 39 -2.96 -8.99 3.37
CA ALA A 39 -1.89 -9.94 3.06
C ALA A 39 -0.91 -10.13 4.23
N LEU A 40 -0.60 -9.05 4.98
CA LEU A 40 0.20 -9.13 6.19
C LEU A 40 -0.50 -9.89 7.31
N ILE A 41 -1.82 -9.70 7.49
CA ILE A 41 -2.61 -10.50 8.44
C ILE A 41 -2.53 -11.99 8.07
N ILE A 42 -2.71 -12.33 6.79
CA ILE A 42 -2.61 -13.71 6.32
C ILE A 42 -1.20 -14.26 6.57
N ASN A 43 -0.16 -13.50 6.26
CA ASN A 43 1.23 -13.88 6.51
C ASN A 43 1.48 -14.13 8.01
N TYR A 44 1.07 -13.24 8.89
CA TYR A 44 1.33 -13.37 10.33
C TYR A 44 0.56 -14.51 11.00
N LEU A 45 -0.54 -14.97 10.40
CA LEU A 45 -1.36 -16.07 10.92
C LEU A 45 -1.01 -17.44 10.30
N SER A 46 -0.45 -17.47 9.08
CA SER A 46 -0.28 -18.72 8.31
C SER A 46 1.09 -18.89 7.65
N ASP A 47 2.01 -17.95 7.86
CA ASP A 47 3.33 -17.88 7.22
C ASP A 47 3.29 -17.89 5.69
N ALA A 48 2.14 -17.52 5.10
CA ALA A 48 1.98 -17.44 3.66
C ALA A 48 2.80 -16.29 3.06
N LYS A 49 3.28 -16.48 1.82
CA LYS A 49 4.01 -15.47 1.06
C LYS A 49 3.18 -14.19 0.84
N ILE A 50 3.69 -13.05 1.30
CA ILE A 50 3.00 -11.75 1.30
C ILE A 50 2.63 -11.34 -0.13
N GLY A 51 3.58 -11.40 -1.07
CA GLY A 51 3.31 -10.98 -2.45
C GLY A 51 2.27 -11.86 -3.13
N ILE A 52 2.23 -13.16 -2.82
CA ILE A 52 1.19 -14.06 -3.34
C ILE A 52 -0.18 -13.71 -2.73
N ALA A 53 -0.24 -13.45 -1.43
CA ALA A 53 -1.47 -13.04 -0.76
C ALA A 53 -2.00 -11.71 -1.33
N VAL A 54 -1.12 -10.73 -1.59
CA VAL A 54 -1.48 -9.46 -2.24
C VAL A 54 -2.09 -9.70 -3.63
N LEU A 55 -1.50 -10.56 -4.45
CA LEU A 55 -2.01 -10.90 -5.77
C LEU A 55 -3.41 -11.55 -5.70
N LEU A 56 -3.58 -12.54 -4.84
CA LEU A 56 -4.84 -13.28 -4.69
C LEU A 56 -5.96 -12.38 -4.17
N CYS A 57 -5.68 -11.60 -3.13
CA CYS A 57 -6.66 -10.67 -2.54
C CYS A 57 -7.02 -9.52 -3.50
N SER A 58 -6.11 -9.13 -4.39
CA SER A 58 -6.34 -8.08 -5.39
C SER A 58 -7.24 -8.54 -6.54
N PHE A 59 -7.23 -9.84 -6.88
CA PHE A 59 -7.92 -10.37 -8.06
C PHE A 59 -9.42 -9.98 -8.15
N PRO A 60 -10.24 -10.07 -7.09
CA PRO A 60 -11.66 -9.68 -7.15
C PRO A 60 -11.86 -8.19 -7.47
N ILE A 61 -10.99 -7.33 -6.95
CA ILE A 61 -11.09 -5.88 -7.15
C ILE A 61 -10.65 -5.49 -8.56
N PHE A 62 -9.64 -6.17 -9.10
CA PHE A 62 -9.20 -5.97 -10.48
C PHE A 62 -10.25 -6.41 -11.51
N LEU A 63 -11.00 -7.48 -11.23
CA LEU A 63 -12.16 -7.88 -12.04
C LEU A 63 -13.21 -6.75 -12.13
N LEU A 64 -13.49 -6.06 -11.01
CA LEU A 64 -14.40 -4.91 -11.00
C LEU A 64 -13.81 -3.71 -11.76
N ALA A 65 -12.50 -3.46 -11.62
CA ALA A 65 -11.82 -2.37 -12.31
C ALA A 65 -11.78 -2.55 -13.84
N TRP A 66 -11.59 -3.79 -14.33
CA TRP A 66 -11.58 -4.12 -15.76
C TRP A 66 -12.85 -3.68 -16.50
N LEU A 67 -14.00 -3.82 -15.83
CA LEU A 67 -15.30 -3.49 -16.40
C LEU A 67 -15.55 -1.98 -16.51
N LYS A 68 -14.81 -1.15 -15.76
CA LYS A 68 -15.09 0.28 -15.60
C LYS A 68 -14.02 1.21 -16.14
N GLU A 69 -12.74 0.91 -15.93
CA GLU A 69 -11.62 1.80 -16.30
C GLU A 69 -10.40 1.01 -16.82
N ARG A 70 -10.44 0.66 -18.11
CA ARG A 70 -9.39 -0.14 -18.77
C ARG A 70 -7.99 0.50 -18.74
N ASP A 71 -7.90 1.83 -18.83
CA ASP A 71 -6.61 2.53 -18.83
C ASP A 71 -5.89 2.50 -17.46
N ILE A 72 -6.66 2.56 -16.37
CA ILE A 72 -6.12 2.45 -15.00
C ILE A 72 -5.82 0.99 -14.68
N PHE A 73 -6.62 0.06 -15.21
CA PHE A 73 -6.43 -1.38 -15.01
C PHE A 73 -5.04 -1.85 -15.42
N PHE A 74 -4.59 -1.58 -16.65
CA PHE A 74 -3.29 -2.10 -17.12
C PHE A 74 -2.11 -1.59 -16.29
N ASN A 75 -2.11 -0.29 -15.96
CA ASN A 75 -1.07 0.31 -15.13
C ASN A 75 -1.09 -0.24 -13.69
N SER A 76 -2.28 -0.51 -13.16
CA SER A 76 -2.44 -1.06 -11.82
C SER A 76 -2.09 -2.55 -11.76
N VAL A 77 -2.34 -3.32 -12.82
CA VAL A 77 -1.90 -4.73 -12.89
C VAL A 77 -0.38 -4.79 -12.92
N LEU A 78 0.26 -3.92 -13.71
CA LEU A 78 1.72 -3.81 -13.72
C LEU A 78 2.26 -3.39 -12.36
N GLY A 79 1.63 -2.40 -11.71
CA GLY A 79 1.97 -1.97 -10.36
C GLY A 79 1.86 -3.10 -9.34
N LEU A 80 0.73 -3.79 -9.32
CA LEU A 80 0.48 -4.95 -8.46
C LEU A 80 1.50 -6.07 -8.67
N LEU A 81 1.77 -6.46 -9.92
CA LEU A 81 2.72 -7.54 -10.21
C LEU A 81 4.14 -7.13 -9.80
N THR A 82 4.53 -5.89 -10.09
CA THR A 82 5.86 -5.36 -9.76
C THR A 82 6.04 -5.24 -8.24
N SER A 83 5.08 -4.67 -7.52
CA SER A 83 5.12 -4.55 -6.06
C SER A 83 5.13 -5.92 -5.39
N SER A 84 4.24 -6.83 -5.80
CA SER A 84 4.15 -8.18 -5.24
C SER A 84 5.43 -8.98 -5.46
N PHE A 85 6.02 -8.88 -6.66
CA PHE A 85 7.30 -9.52 -6.97
C PHE A 85 8.44 -8.93 -6.14
N LEU A 86 8.53 -7.60 -6.03
CA LEU A 86 9.58 -6.96 -5.24
C LEU A 86 9.42 -7.23 -3.74
N ILE A 87 8.19 -7.31 -3.22
CA ILE A 87 7.94 -7.71 -1.83
C ILE A 87 8.53 -9.10 -1.57
N GLU A 88 8.28 -10.08 -2.44
CA GLU A 88 8.87 -11.42 -2.28
C GLU A 88 10.39 -11.41 -2.46
N LEU A 89 10.90 -10.61 -3.40
CA LEU A 89 12.33 -10.52 -3.67
C LEU A 89 13.11 -9.93 -2.48
N LEU A 90 12.54 -8.92 -1.80
CA LEU A 90 13.18 -8.25 -0.67
C LEU A 90 12.99 -9.01 0.66
N GLY A 91 11.99 -9.88 0.77
CA GLY A 91 11.66 -10.63 1.99
C GLY A 91 12.88 -11.33 2.65
N PRO A 92 13.70 -12.10 1.92
CA PRO A 92 14.87 -12.77 2.49
C PRO A 92 15.92 -11.82 3.09
N PHE A 93 15.96 -10.56 2.65
CA PHE A 93 16.94 -9.57 3.11
C PHE A 93 16.52 -8.86 4.40
N GLN A 94 15.32 -9.11 4.92
CA GLN A 94 14.78 -8.42 6.10
C GLN A 94 15.69 -8.53 7.33
N TYR A 95 16.23 -9.72 7.61
CA TYR A 95 17.09 -9.95 8.77
C TYR A 95 18.49 -9.34 8.59
N HIS A 96 18.98 -9.31 7.34
CA HIS A 96 20.26 -8.68 7.04
C HIS A 96 20.17 -7.16 7.21
N PHE A 97 19.05 -6.55 6.83
CA PHE A 97 18.82 -5.12 7.00
C PHE A 97 18.79 -4.71 8.48
N LEU A 98 18.02 -5.43 9.31
CA LEU A 98 17.91 -5.15 10.75
C LEU A 98 19.23 -5.28 11.50
N TYR A 99 20.13 -6.15 11.03
CA TYR A 99 21.44 -6.32 11.63
C TYR A 99 22.30 -5.04 11.53
N TYR A 100 22.16 -4.26 10.46
CA TYR A 100 22.91 -3.01 10.27
C TYR A 100 22.16 -1.77 10.74
N PHE A 101 20.82 -1.84 10.77
CA PHE A 101 19.97 -0.71 11.12
C PHE A 101 19.02 -1.09 12.25
N GLU A 102 19.41 -0.77 13.49
CA GLU A 102 18.56 -0.93 14.66
C GLU A 102 17.57 0.25 14.77
N PHE A 103 16.37 0.05 14.24
CA PHE A 103 15.25 0.95 14.48
C PHE A 103 14.39 0.45 15.66
N GLY A 104 13.74 1.35 16.39
CA GLY A 104 12.68 0.97 17.32
C GLY A 104 11.37 0.67 16.59
N SER A 105 10.44 -0.06 17.21
CA SER A 105 9.13 -0.35 16.60
C SER A 105 8.37 0.91 16.16
N ILE A 106 8.43 1.98 16.97
CA ILE A 106 7.79 3.27 16.69
C ILE A 106 8.45 3.97 15.50
N SER A 107 9.79 4.01 15.44
CA SER A 107 10.48 4.63 14.31
C SER A 107 10.24 3.85 13.03
N SER A 108 10.23 2.52 13.10
CA SER A 108 9.90 1.66 11.98
C SER A 108 8.47 1.88 11.48
N ALA A 109 7.49 2.03 12.38
CA ALA A 109 6.12 2.37 12.02
C ALA A 109 6.05 3.69 11.22
N ILE A 110 6.71 4.74 11.70
CA ILE A 110 6.66 6.07 11.08
C ILE A 110 7.41 6.07 9.73
N ILE A 111 8.63 5.53 9.70
CA ILE A 111 9.47 5.50 8.48
C ILE A 111 8.83 4.58 7.44
N GLY A 112 8.42 3.38 7.85
CA GLY A 112 7.72 2.41 7.01
C GLY A 112 6.43 3.00 6.45
N GLY A 113 5.63 3.65 7.28
CA GLY A 113 4.42 4.35 6.83
C GLY A 113 4.72 5.44 5.81
N PHE A 114 5.73 6.28 6.06
CA PHE A 114 6.09 7.35 5.12
C PHE A 114 6.62 6.81 3.78
N LEU A 115 7.46 5.76 3.81
CA LEU A 115 7.95 5.09 2.59
C LEU A 115 6.82 4.41 1.82
N MET A 116 5.90 3.73 2.53
CA MET A 116 4.72 3.12 1.95
C MET A 116 3.84 4.18 1.26
N GLY A 117 3.51 5.25 1.98
CA GLY A 117 2.65 6.31 1.48
C GLY A 117 3.27 7.13 0.34
N THR A 118 4.57 7.36 0.37
CA THR A 118 5.26 8.00 -0.77
C THR A 118 5.26 7.09 -2.01
N GLY A 119 5.55 5.80 -1.85
CA GLY A 119 5.48 4.82 -2.94
C GLY A 119 4.08 4.73 -3.55
N LEU A 120 3.05 4.63 -2.71
CA LEU A 120 1.65 4.61 -3.11
C LEU A 120 1.25 5.91 -3.81
N GLY A 121 1.55 7.07 -3.19
CA GLY A 121 1.21 8.38 -3.72
C GLY A 121 1.84 8.67 -5.09
N LEU A 122 3.10 8.26 -5.30
CA LEU A 122 3.77 8.35 -6.60
C LEU A 122 3.07 7.53 -7.68
N MET A 123 2.64 6.31 -7.35
CA MET A 123 1.91 5.45 -8.29
C MET A 123 0.52 6.02 -8.62
N LEU A 124 -0.19 6.53 -7.62
CA LEU A 124 -1.50 7.16 -7.79
C LEU A 124 -1.43 8.41 -8.70
N ARG A 125 -0.39 9.25 -8.57
CA ARG A 125 -0.15 10.39 -9.50
C ARG A 125 -0.14 9.96 -10.97
N PHE A 126 0.29 8.73 -11.25
CA PHE A 126 0.43 8.18 -12.60
C PHE A 126 -0.70 7.20 -12.98
N LYS A 127 -1.82 7.22 -12.24
CA LYS A 127 -2.98 6.35 -12.43
C LYS A 127 -2.61 4.85 -12.34
N ALA A 128 -1.72 4.50 -11.43
CA ALA A 128 -1.41 3.12 -11.07
C ALA A 128 -1.78 2.86 -9.59
N SER A 129 -2.28 1.67 -9.30
CA SER A 129 -2.57 1.17 -7.94
C SER A 129 -1.74 -0.07 -7.64
N THR A 130 -1.50 -0.32 -6.36
CA THR A 130 -0.56 -1.34 -5.86
C THR A 130 -1.26 -2.56 -5.27
N GLY A 131 -2.53 -2.43 -4.94
CA GLY A 131 -3.24 -3.43 -4.16
C GLY A 131 -4.73 -3.19 -4.11
N GLY A 132 -5.37 -2.68 -5.18
CA GLY A 132 -6.83 -2.70 -5.35
C GLY A 132 -7.67 -1.83 -4.41
N THR A 133 -7.35 -1.67 -3.13
CA THR A 133 -8.12 -0.85 -2.18
C THR A 133 -8.13 0.62 -2.57
N ASP A 134 -7.07 1.13 -3.18
CA ASP A 134 -7.02 2.49 -3.72
C ASP A 134 -7.90 2.64 -4.98
N LEU A 135 -8.01 1.58 -5.80
CA LEU A 135 -8.97 1.51 -6.92
C LEU A 135 -10.41 1.49 -6.38
N LEU A 136 -10.66 0.73 -5.32
CA LEU A 136 -11.95 0.65 -4.66
C LEU A 136 -12.32 1.98 -3.99
N ALA A 137 -11.37 2.66 -3.35
CA ALA A 137 -11.57 3.98 -2.77
C ALA A 137 -11.87 5.05 -3.84
N GLN A 138 -11.16 5.01 -4.98
CA GLN A 138 -11.46 5.86 -6.14
C GLN A 138 -12.87 5.61 -6.68
N TYR A 139 -13.30 4.35 -6.69
CA TYR A 139 -14.65 4.00 -7.09
C TYR A 139 -15.71 4.53 -6.11
N ILE A 140 -15.49 4.37 -4.79
CA ILE A 140 -16.38 4.88 -3.74
C ILE A 140 -16.48 6.41 -3.78
N LYS A 141 -15.37 7.11 -4.07
CA LYS A 141 -15.35 8.58 -4.19
C LYS A 141 -16.37 9.13 -5.19
N ARG A 142 -16.78 8.36 -6.20
CA ARG A 142 -17.82 8.80 -7.14
C ARG A 142 -19.22 8.90 -6.53
N TYR A 143 -19.44 8.23 -5.40
CA TYR A 143 -20.72 8.17 -4.70
C TYR A 143 -20.73 8.93 -3.37
N LEU A 144 -19.56 9.30 -2.84
CA LEU A 144 -19.43 10.07 -1.60
C LEU A 144 -18.63 11.37 -1.82
N PRO A 145 -19.09 12.51 -1.29
CA PRO A 145 -18.38 13.80 -1.39
C PRO A 145 -17.19 13.88 -0.40
N LEU A 146 -16.48 12.78 -0.20
CA LEU A 146 -15.34 12.69 0.71
C LEU A 146 -14.01 12.77 -0.05
N ASN A 147 -12.97 13.24 0.63
CA ASN A 147 -11.61 13.26 0.08
C ASN A 147 -11.08 11.83 -0.11
N LEU A 148 -10.32 11.58 -1.18
CA LEU A 148 -9.85 10.22 -1.50
C LEU A 148 -9.04 9.60 -0.35
N GLY A 149 -8.14 10.40 0.23
CA GLY A 149 -7.34 9.97 1.38
C GLY A 149 -8.15 9.62 2.62
N LEU A 150 -9.31 10.26 2.83
CA LEU A 150 -10.19 9.93 3.95
C LEU A 150 -10.89 8.58 3.73
N ILE A 151 -11.31 8.29 2.50
CA ILE A 151 -11.91 6.98 2.17
C ILE A 151 -10.87 5.88 2.40
N ILE A 152 -9.65 6.05 1.88
CA ILE A 152 -8.53 5.11 2.09
C ILE A 152 -8.30 4.91 3.59
N PHE A 153 -8.13 5.99 4.35
CA PHE A 153 -7.92 5.95 5.80
C PHE A 153 -9.02 5.18 6.55
N LEU A 154 -10.31 5.36 6.17
CA LEU A 154 -11.42 4.65 6.81
C LEU A 154 -11.40 3.15 6.50
N THR A 155 -11.18 2.75 5.23
CA THR A 155 -11.03 1.33 4.88
C THR A 155 -9.86 0.68 5.61
N ASP A 156 -8.76 1.41 5.69
CA ASP A 156 -7.53 0.99 6.32
C ASP A 156 -7.68 0.81 7.83
N PHE A 157 -8.39 1.73 8.49
CA PHE A 157 -8.70 1.65 9.90
C PHE A 157 -9.52 0.40 10.25
N ILE A 158 -10.46 0.01 9.38
CA ILE A 158 -11.25 -1.23 9.56
C ILE A 158 -10.34 -2.47 9.48
N ILE A 159 -9.42 -2.49 8.51
CA ILE A 159 -8.49 -3.61 8.29
C ILE A 159 -7.51 -3.73 9.48
N ILE A 160 -6.94 -2.62 9.93
CA ILE A 160 -6.10 -2.58 11.14
C ILE A 160 -6.89 -3.01 12.37
N GLY A 161 -8.13 -2.53 12.53
CA GLY A 161 -8.98 -2.90 13.65
C GLY A 161 -9.18 -4.41 13.73
N ALA A 162 -9.48 -5.04 12.59
CA ALA A 162 -9.59 -6.49 12.49
C ALA A 162 -8.24 -7.18 12.79
N GLY A 163 -7.14 -6.74 12.18
CA GLY A 163 -5.83 -7.35 12.37
C GLY A 163 -5.26 -7.19 13.80
N GLY A 164 -5.51 -6.05 14.44
CA GLY A 164 -5.12 -5.77 15.83
C GLY A 164 -5.80 -6.68 16.84
N LEU A 165 -7.06 -7.05 16.58
CA LEU A 165 -7.79 -8.04 17.39
C LEU A 165 -7.24 -9.47 17.20
N LEU A 166 -6.75 -9.78 16.00
CA LEU A 166 -6.25 -11.12 15.65
C LEU A 166 -4.78 -11.36 16.04
N ILE A 167 -3.95 -10.31 16.03
CA ILE A 167 -2.49 -10.42 16.22
C ILE A 167 -2.06 -9.95 17.61
N SER A 168 -2.15 -8.64 17.89
CA SER A 168 -1.81 -8.08 19.19
C SER A 168 -2.23 -6.60 19.32
N LYS A 169 -2.37 -6.14 20.58
CA LYS A 169 -2.60 -4.72 20.87
C LYS A 169 -1.42 -3.83 20.47
N GLU A 170 -0.18 -4.30 20.60
CA GLU A 170 1.01 -3.53 20.21
C GLU A 170 1.06 -3.33 18.69
N THR A 171 0.79 -4.39 17.92
CA THR A 171 0.62 -4.31 16.47
C THR A 171 -0.40 -3.25 16.11
N PHE A 172 -1.57 -3.21 16.76
CA PHE A 172 -2.60 -2.22 16.50
C PHE A 172 -2.09 -0.77 16.64
N PHE A 173 -1.43 -0.44 17.75
CA PHE A 173 -0.92 0.91 17.99
C PHE A 173 0.16 1.33 16.97
N HIS A 174 1.13 0.44 16.68
CA HIS A 174 2.15 0.73 15.67
C HIS A 174 1.55 0.86 14.26
N SER A 175 0.52 0.09 13.94
CA SER A 175 -0.14 0.14 12.64
C SER A 175 -0.92 1.45 12.45
N ILE A 176 -1.56 1.97 13.51
CA ILE A 176 -2.19 3.30 13.46
C ILE A 176 -1.17 4.38 13.10
N LEU A 177 0.01 4.36 13.75
CA LEU A 177 1.07 5.32 13.44
C LEU A 177 1.53 5.22 11.98
N THR A 178 1.63 3.99 11.48
CA THR A 178 2.01 3.69 10.10
C THR A 178 1.02 4.29 9.10
N ILE A 179 -0.28 4.12 9.32
CA ILE A 179 -1.31 4.63 8.40
C ILE A 179 -1.46 6.14 8.49
N ILE A 180 -1.27 6.74 9.67
CA ILE A 180 -1.23 8.21 9.77
C ILE A 180 -0.04 8.76 8.96
N ALA A 181 1.16 8.19 9.16
CA ALA A 181 2.35 8.61 8.42
C ALA A 181 2.21 8.38 6.90
N GLY A 182 1.68 7.22 6.51
CA GLY A 182 1.43 6.88 5.11
C GLY A 182 0.33 7.71 4.47
N GLY A 183 -0.74 8.02 5.19
CA GLY A 183 -1.81 8.91 4.74
C GLY A 183 -1.30 10.33 4.50
N VAL A 184 -0.47 10.86 5.40
CA VAL A 184 0.19 12.17 5.21
C VAL A 184 1.10 12.15 3.99
N ALA A 185 1.99 11.16 3.86
CA ALA A 185 2.90 11.03 2.73
C ALA A 185 2.16 10.89 1.38
N THR A 186 1.12 10.05 1.35
CA THR A 186 0.26 9.85 0.18
C THR A 186 -0.47 11.13 -0.17
N GLY A 187 -1.00 11.84 0.83
CA GLY A 187 -1.65 13.14 0.67
C GLY A 187 -0.71 14.14 0.02
N LEU A 188 0.47 14.37 0.60
CA LEU A 188 1.49 15.29 0.06
C LEU A 188 1.84 14.97 -1.40
N CYS A 189 1.94 13.69 -1.74
CA CYS A 189 2.11 13.29 -3.12
C CYS A 189 0.83 13.55 -3.95
N THR A 190 -0.37 13.27 -3.49
CA THR A 190 -1.55 13.33 -4.36
C THR A 190 -2.18 14.73 -4.52
N LEU A 191 -1.80 15.72 -3.71
CA LEU A 191 -2.36 17.09 -3.71
C LEU A 191 -2.48 17.76 -5.09
N GLU A 192 -1.47 17.67 -5.96
CA GLU A 192 -1.50 18.30 -7.30
C GLU A 192 -2.45 17.59 -8.28
N THR A 193 -2.82 16.34 -7.98
CA THR A 193 -3.65 15.52 -8.87
C THR A 193 -5.14 15.86 -8.70
N GLU A 194 -5.59 16.19 -7.48
CA GLU A 194 -7.00 16.46 -7.20
C GLU A 194 -7.58 17.66 -7.98
N GLU A 195 -6.78 18.66 -8.32
CA GLU A 195 -7.23 19.79 -9.15
C GLU A 195 -7.55 19.38 -10.60
N LYS A 196 -6.85 18.38 -11.15
CA LYS A 196 -7.11 17.88 -12.51
C LYS A 196 -8.37 17.04 -12.60
N TRP A 197 -8.74 16.35 -11.53
CA TRP A 197 -9.93 15.49 -11.49
C TRP A 197 -11.23 16.25 -11.23
N LYS A 198 -11.18 17.48 -10.68
CA LYS A 198 -12.37 18.36 -10.60
C LYS A 198 -12.86 18.88 -11.96
N LYS A 199 -12.08 18.70 -13.02
CA LYS A 199 -12.38 19.19 -14.38
C LYS A 199 -12.89 18.11 -15.34
N ILE A 200 -13.12 16.89 -14.87
CA ILE A 200 -13.71 15.76 -15.62
C ILE A 200 -15.01 15.38 -14.92
#